data_AF-A0A419NCF6-F1
#
_entry.id   AF-A0A419NCF6-F1
#
_cell.length_a   1.000
_cell.length_b   1.000
_cell.length_c   1.000
_cell.angle_alpha   90.00
_cell.angle_beta   90.00
_cell.angle_gamma   90.00
#
_symmetry.space_group_name_H-M   'P 1'
#
loop_
_entity.id
_entity.type
_entity.pdbx_description
1 polymer ?
#
loop_
_entity_poly.entity_id
_entity_poly.type
_entity_poly.pdbx_seq_one_letter_code
_entity_poly.pdbx_strand_id
1 'polypeptide(L)'
;MKNLLKTVRDSIAAAMNGRTIEQMETEQRQDAVNAAVDDYLTRHPDWKPSTKPAPKAAPVRDSKQKSKRIMKSLGVGAGTFTPHIVDEAALERARAKCRQLVASDPDRYSHIIESAPLRA
;
A
#
# COMPACT_ATOMS: atom_id res chain seq x y z
N MET A 1 9.13 -19.94 -29.34
CA MET A 1 10.56 -20.21 -29.64
C MET A 1 11.53 -19.57 -28.65
N LYS A 2 11.37 -18.30 -28.22
CA LYS A 2 12.31 -17.65 -27.27
C LYS A 2 12.48 -18.40 -25.93
N ASN A 3 11.40 -18.97 -25.38
CA ASN A 3 11.47 -19.74 -24.12
C ASN A 3 12.13 -21.11 -24.28
N LEU A 4 11.99 -21.76 -25.45
CA LEU A 4 12.56 -23.09 -25.69
C LEU A 4 14.09 -23.04 -25.74
N LEU A 5 14.66 -22.04 -26.42
CA LEU A 5 16.12 -21.85 -26.50
C LEU A 5 16.73 -21.56 -25.13
N LYS A 6 16.02 -20.82 -24.28
CA LYS A 6 16.44 -20.56 -22.89
C LYS A 6 16.47 -21.86 -22.08
N THR A 7 15.39 -22.66 -22.12
CA THR A 7 15.33 -23.94 -21.41
C THR A 7 16.43 -24.90 -21.87
N VAL A 8 16.72 -24.99 -23.17
CA VAL A 8 17.81 -25.84 -23.68
C VAL A 8 19.16 -25.35 -23.17
N ARG A 9 19.46 -24.05 -23.23
CA ARG A 9 20.70 -23.48 -22.69
C ARG A 9 20.85 -23.76 -21.19
N ASP A 10 19.80 -23.52 -20.42
CA ASP A 10 19.83 -23.69 -18.96
C ASP A 10 19.96 -25.19 -18.60
N SER A 11 19.37 -26.10 -19.41
CA SER A 11 19.54 -27.55 -19.27
C SER A 11 20.97 -28.03 -19.53
N ILE A 12 21.64 -27.45 -20.54
CA ILE A 12 23.04 -27.78 -20.87
C ILE A 12 23.95 -27.29 -19.75
N ALA A 13 23.75 -26.06 -19.27
CA ALA A 13 24.52 -25.50 -18.16
C ALA A 13 24.35 -26.33 -16.87
N ALA A 14 23.13 -26.78 -16.59
CA ALA A 14 22.83 -27.66 -15.46
C ALA A 14 23.55 -29.00 -15.58
N ALA A 15 23.48 -29.65 -16.75
CA ALA A 15 24.17 -30.92 -17.02
C ALA A 15 25.70 -30.80 -16.91
N MET A 16 26.30 -29.72 -17.41
CA MET A 16 27.75 -29.47 -17.30
C MET A 16 28.21 -29.30 -15.85
N ASN A 17 27.35 -28.75 -14.99
CA ASN A 17 27.63 -28.55 -13.57
C ASN A 17 27.19 -29.74 -12.69
N GLY A 18 26.66 -30.82 -13.28
CA GLY A 18 26.15 -31.99 -12.56
C GLY A 18 24.91 -31.71 -11.71
N ARG A 19 24.15 -30.66 -12.03
CA ARG A 19 22.98 -30.18 -11.27
C ARG A 19 21.74 -30.16 -12.15
N THR A 20 20.56 -29.97 -11.55
CA THR A 20 19.33 -29.66 -12.30
C THR A 20 19.16 -28.15 -12.48
N ILE A 21 18.34 -27.73 -13.46
CA ILE A 21 18.05 -26.31 -13.72
C ILE A 21 17.48 -25.64 -12.46
N GLU A 22 16.54 -26.32 -11.79
CA GLU A 22 15.93 -25.84 -10.55
C GLU A 22 16.97 -25.60 -9.44
N GLN A 23 17.95 -26.50 -9.29
CA GLN A 23 19.03 -26.34 -8.30
C GLN A 23 19.88 -25.10 -8.60
N MET A 24 20.25 -24.90 -9.86
CA MET A 24 21.01 -23.71 -10.28
C MET A 24 20.21 -22.42 -10.08
N GLU A 25 18.92 -22.40 -10.40
CA GLU A 25 18.08 -21.22 -10.16
C GLU A 25 17.93 -20.93 -8.66
N THR A 26 17.80 -21.95 -7.81
CA THR A 26 17.71 -21.75 -6.36
C THR A 26 19.00 -21.19 -5.77
N GLU A 27 20.15 -21.64 -6.25
CA GLU A 27 21.47 -21.16 -5.82
C GLU A 27 21.71 -19.73 -6.28
N GLN A 28 21.41 -19.40 -7.55
CA GLN A 28 21.46 -18.02 -8.04
C GLN A 28 20.56 -17.07 -7.24
N ARG A 29 19.36 -17.53 -6.86
CA ARG A 29 18.47 -16.75 -5.99
C ARG A 29 19.06 -16.56 -4.59
N GLN A 30 19.68 -17.58 -4.03
CA GLN A 30 20.36 -17.48 -2.73
C GLN A 30 21.55 -16.51 -2.79
N ASP A 31 22.38 -16.61 -3.82
CA ASP A 31 23.52 -15.72 -4.03
C ASP A 31 23.08 -14.27 -4.21
N ALA A 32 22.02 -14.03 -4.98
CA ALA A 32 21.45 -12.70 -5.17
C ALA A 32 20.90 -12.11 -3.86
N VAL A 33 20.26 -12.93 -3.03
CA VAL A 33 19.76 -12.52 -1.70
C VAL A 33 20.93 -12.22 -0.77
N ASN A 34 21.96 -13.07 -0.74
CA ASN A 34 23.15 -12.85 0.08
C ASN A 34 23.84 -11.54 -0.31
N ALA A 35 24.07 -11.31 -1.61
CA ALA A 35 24.68 -10.07 -2.10
C ALA A 35 23.86 -8.82 -1.73
N ALA A 36 22.52 -8.89 -1.84
CA ALA A 36 21.65 -7.79 -1.45
C ALA A 36 21.66 -7.52 0.06
N VAL A 37 21.70 -8.58 0.87
CA VAL A 37 21.80 -8.48 2.33
C VAL A 37 23.16 -7.90 2.72
N ASP A 38 24.26 -8.35 2.12
CA ASP A 38 25.60 -7.85 2.39
C ASP A 38 25.74 -6.35 2.02
N ASP A 39 25.21 -5.94 0.86
CA ASP A 39 25.17 -4.52 0.47
C ASP A 39 24.33 -3.69 1.44
N TYR A 40 23.19 -4.21 1.89
CA TYR A 40 22.35 -3.56 2.90
C TYR A 40 23.09 -3.40 4.23
N LEU A 41 23.73 -4.45 4.73
CA LEU A 41 24.48 -4.40 5.99
C LEU A 41 25.69 -3.47 5.90
N THR A 42 26.34 -3.41 4.74
CA THR A 42 27.46 -2.47 4.48
C THR A 42 26.99 -1.02 4.54
N ARG A 43 25.80 -0.72 4.01
CA ARG A 43 25.22 0.64 4.03
C ARG A 43 24.58 1.02 5.36
N HIS A 44 24.28 0.04 6.21
CA HIS A 44 23.60 0.24 7.49
C HIS A 44 24.36 -0.44 8.64
N PRO A 45 25.54 0.08 9.03
CA PRO A 45 26.39 -0.54 10.07
C PRO A 45 25.74 -0.56 11.46
N ASP A 46 24.81 0.36 11.73
CA ASP A 46 24.08 0.41 13.00
C ASP A 46 22.86 -0.55 13.03
N TRP A 47 22.55 -1.20 11.90
CA TRP A 47 21.42 -2.11 11.83
C TRP A 47 21.69 -3.35 12.68
N LYS A 48 20.74 -3.68 13.56
CA LYS A 48 20.76 -4.89 14.37
C LYS A 48 19.48 -5.67 14.12
N PRO A 49 19.55 -7.01 13.97
CA PRO A 49 18.36 -7.84 13.91
C PRO A 49 17.47 -7.56 15.12
N SER A 50 16.18 -7.35 14.89
CA SER A 50 15.23 -7.16 15.98
C SER A 50 15.15 -8.43 16.82
N THR A 51 15.61 -8.36 18.07
CA THR A 51 15.45 -9.44 19.06
C THR A 51 14.04 -9.50 19.65
N LYS A 52 13.16 -8.54 19.30
CA LYS A 52 11.77 -8.59 19.71
C LYS A 52 11.12 -9.81 19.06
N PRO A 53 10.55 -10.74 19.84
CA PRO A 53 9.80 -11.85 19.25
C PRO A 53 8.72 -11.23 18.37
N ALA A 54 8.66 -11.67 17.11
CA ALA A 54 7.53 -11.35 16.24
C ALA A 54 6.27 -11.67 17.03
N PRO A 55 5.27 -10.76 17.11
CA PRO A 55 4.04 -11.05 17.84
C PRO A 55 3.51 -12.35 17.27
N LYS A 56 3.48 -13.38 18.12
CA LYS A 56 3.13 -14.75 17.75
C LYS A 56 1.70 -14.67 17.25
N ALA A 57 1.52 -14.50 15.94
CA ALA A 57 0.21 -14.42 15.35
C ALA A 57 -0.44 -15.75 15.69
N ALA A 58 -1.48 -15.71 16.55
CA ALA A 58 -2.15 -16.92 16.98
C ALA A 58 -2.51 -17.73 15.72
N PRO A 59 -2.11 -19.01 15.64
CA PRO A 59 -2.46 -19.85 14.51
C PRO A 59 -3.97 -19.79 14.31
N VAL A 60 -4.39 -19.61 13.06
CA VAL A 60 -5.81 -19.69 12.72
C VAL A 60 -6.20 -21.15 12.82
N ARG A 61 -6.94 -21.53 13.86
CA ARG A 61 -7.26 -22.93 14.18
C ARG A 61 -8.44 -23.46 13.37
N ASP A 62 -9.33 -22.59 12.89
CA ASP A 62 -10.50 -22.99 12.11
C ASP A 62 -10.85 -21.99 11.00
N SER A 63 -11.68 -22.45 10.05
CA SER A 63 -12.12 -21.65 8.90
C SER A 63 -12.97 -20.43 9.32
N LYS A 64 -13.75 -20.53 10.41
CA LYS A 64 -14.55 -19.40 10.92
C LYS A 64 -13.68 -18.29 11.52
N GLN A 65 -12.58 -18.65 12.18
CA GLN A 65 -11.59 -17.71 12.69
C GLN A 65 -10.86 -17.02 11.53
N LYS A 66 -10.60 -17.75 10.43
CA LYS A 66 -10.04 -17.17 9.20
C LYS A 66 -10.97 -16.13 8.60
N SER A 67 -12.25 -16.47 8.40
CA SER A 67 -13.23 -15.56 7.81
C SER A 67 -13.47 -14.34 8.69
N LYS A 68 -13.54 -14.49 10.03
CA LYS A 68 -13.63 -13.36 10.95
C LYS A 68 -12.43 -12.43 10.90
N ARG A 69 -11.20 -12.95 10.80
CA ARG A 69 -10.00 -12.12 10.65
C ARG A 69 -10.00 -11.37 9.32
N ILE A 70 -10.41 -12.03 8.24
CA ILE A 70 -10.54 -11.41 6.91
C ILE A 70 -11.59 -10.31 6.93
N MET A 71 -12.79 -10.56 7.48
CA MET A 71 -13.84 -9.54 7.63
C MET A 71 -13.34 -8.33 8.43
N LYS A 72 -12.64 -8.57 9.54
CA LYS A 72 -12.05 -7.50 10.36
C LYS A 72 -10.97 -6.72 9.62
N SER A 73 -10.12 -7.38 8.82
CA SER A 73 -9.10 -6.69 8.00
C SER A 73 -9.69 -5.91 6.83
N LEU A 74 -10.84 -6.36 6.31
CA LEU A 74 -11.58 -5.67 5.25
C LEU A 74 -12.43 -4.51 5.78
N GLY A 75 -12.28 -4.15 7.06
CA GLY A 75 -13.00 -3.03 7.66
C GLY A 75 -14.49 -3.30 7.89
N VAL A 76 -14.95 -4.54 7.77
CA VAL A 76 -16.32 -4.92 8.16
C VAL A 76 -16.41 -4.80 9.68
N GLY A 77 -16.94 -3.67 10.15
CA GLY A 77 -16.98 -3.27 11.56
C GLY A 77 -16.00 -2.17 11.97
N ALA A 78 -15.28 -1.53 11.04
CA ALA A 78 -14.35 -0.43 11.32
C ALA A 78 -15.04 0.92 11.61
N GLY A 79 -16.36 0.97 11.60
CA GLY A 79 -17.14 2.14 12.01
C GLY A 79 -18.47 2.17 11.28
N THR A 80 -19.55 2.41 12.03
CA THR A 80 -20.81 2.89 11.45
C THR A 80 -20.52 4.19 10.74
N PHE A 81 -21.06 4.37 9.52
CA PHE A 81 -21.02 5.66 8.83
C PHE A 81 -21.46 6.74 9.80
N THR A 82 -20.54 7.64 10.16
CA THR A 82 -20.85 8.78 11.00
C THR A 82 -21.13 9.92 10.03
N PRO A 83 -22.40 10.30 9.81
CA PRO A 83 -22.69 11.43 8.95
C PRO A 83 -21.99 12.68 9.50
N HIS A 84 -21.34 13.44 8.63
CA HIS A 84 -20.77 14.72 9.02
C HIS A 84 -21.91 15.67 9.34
N ILE A 85 -22.20 15.86 10.63
CA ILE A 85 -23.15 16.88 11.09
C ILE A 85 -22.47 18.22 10.85
N VAL A 86 -22.99 18.99 9.90
CA VAL A 86 -22.48 20.33 9.61
C VAL A 86 -22.87 21.25 10.77
N ASP A 87 -21.88 21.94 11.34
CA ASP A 87 -22.15 23.06 12.26
C ASP A 87 -22.74 24.22 11.44
N GLU A 88 -24.05 24.41 11.52
CA GLU A 88 -24.79 25.42 10.77
C GLU A 88 -24.25 26.84 11.03
N ALA A 89 -23.76 27.12 12.24
CA ALA A 89 -23.16 28.42 12.57
C ALA A 89 -21.78 28.61 11.93
N ALA A 90 -21.02 27.53 11.74
CA ALA A 90 -19.79 27.58 10.95
C ALA A 90 -20.08 27.73 9.45
N LEU A 91 -21.12 27.07 8.96
CA LEU A 91 -21.57 27.16 7.57
C LEU A 91 -22.03 28.58 7.21
N GLU A 92 -22.85 29.22 8.05
CA GLU A 92 -23.31 30.59 7.84
C GLU A 92 -22.16 31.61 7.89
N ARG A 93 -21.19 31.43 8.79
CA ARG A 93 -19.97 32.26 8.82
C ARG A 93 -19.14 32.13 7.54
N ALA A 94 -19.01 30.91 7.00
CA ALA A 94 -18.31 30.67 5.74
C ALA A 94 -19.05 31.32 4.57
N ARG A 95 -20.38 31.15 4.49
CA ARG A 95 -21.23 31.79 3.46
C ARG A 95 -21.12 33.31 3.49
N ALA A 96 -21.15 33.93 4.67
CA ALA A 96 -21.01 35.37 4.82
C ALA A 96 -19.67 35.89 4.29
N LYS A 97 -18.55 35.21 4.61
CA LYS A 97 -17.23 35.56 4.07
C LYS A 97 -17.14 35.38 2.55
N CYS A 98 -17.72 34.32 2.00
CA CYS A 98 -17.77 34.10 0.56
C CYS A 98 -18.53 35.23 -0.16
N ARG A 99 -19.67 35.69 0.37
CA ARG A 99 -20.41 36.84 -0.18
C ARG A 99 -19.57 38.12 -0.13
N GLN A 100 -18.82 38.35 0.95
CA GLN A 100 -17.92 39.51 1.06
C GLN A 100 -16.80 39.48 0.01
N LEU A 101 -16.20 38.31 -0.24
CA LEU A 101 -15.16 38.15 -1.27
C LEU A 101 -15.72 38.43 -2.67
N VAL A 102 -16.90 37.90 -2.99
CA VAL A 102 -17.57 38.17 -4.28
C VAL A 102 -17.93 39.65 -4.42
N ALA A 103 -18.39 40.31 -3.35
CA ALA A 103 -18.68 41.73 -3.38
C ALA A 103 -17.42 42.62 -3.53
N SER A 104 -16.27 42.16 -3.03
CA SER A 104 -15.01 42.90 -3.12
C SER A 104 -14.37 42.88 -4.52
N ASP A 105 -14.54 41.78 -5.26
CA ASP A 105 -14.04 41.63 -6.63
C ASP A 105 -14.97 40.70 -7.44
N PRO A 106 -16.08 41.27 -7.97
CA PRO A 106 -17.09 40.50 -8.69
C PRO A 106 -16.54 39.85 -9.97
N ASP A 107 -15.71 40.55 -10.72
CA ASP A 107 -15.18 40.06 -12.00
C ASP A 107 -14.32 38.80 -11.79
N ARG A 108 -13.56 38.76 -10.69
CA ARG A 108 -12.69 37.64 -10.36
C ARG A 108 -13.40 36.47 -9.68
N TYR A 109 -14.42 36.73 -8.87
CA TYR A 109 -14.98 35.68 -7.99
C TYR A 109 -16.42 35.25 -8.31
N SER A 110 -17.21 36.05 -9.04
CA SER A 110 -18.62 35.73 -9.32
C SER A 110 -18.82 34.44 -10.11
N HIS A 111 -17.86 34.08 -10.97
CA HIS A 111 -17.89 32.87 -11.79
C HIS A 111 -17.30 31.63 -11.10
N ILE A 112 -16.71 31.80 -9.91
CA ILE A 112 -16.07 30.71 -9.13
C ILE A 112 -16.90 30.37 -7.89
N ILE A 113 -17.48 31.38 -7.25
CA ILE A 113 -18.27 31.26 -6.03
C ILE A 113 -19.67 31.76 -6.34
N GLU A 114 -20.58 30.82 -6.64
CA GLU A 114 -21.98 31.16 -6.87
C GLU A 114 -22.57 31.81 -5.62
N SER A 115 -23.10 33.02 -5.78
CA SER A 115 -23.75 33.77 -4.70
C SER A 115 -25.17 33.28 -4.39
N ALA A 116 -25.73 32.43 -5.27
CA ALA A 116 -27.04 31.82 -5.11
C ALA A 116 -26.93 30.47 -4.37
N PRO A 117 -27.95 30.06 -3.60
CA PRO A 117 -27.99 28.71 -3.04
C PRO A 117 -27.99 27.69 -4.18
N LEU A 118 -27.13 26.68 -4.08
CA LEU A 118 -27.17 25.50 -4.95
C LEU A 118 -28.59 24.90 -4.85
N ARG A 119 -29.23 24.67 -6.00
CA ARG A 119 -30.62 24.21 -6.09
C ARG A 119 -30.83 22.99 -5.16
N ALA A 120 -31.90 23.05 -4.38
CA ALA A 120 -32.32 21.98 -3.48
C ALA A 120 -32.68 20.70 -4.24
#